data_AF-A0ABD3M842-F1
#
_entry.id   AF-A0ABD3M842-F1
#
_cell.length_a   1.000
_cell.length_b   1.000
_cell.length_c   1.000
_cell.angle_alpha   90.00
_cell.angle_beta   90.00
_cell.angle_gamma   90.00
#
_symmetry.space_group_name_H-M   'P 1'
#
loop_
_entity.id
_entity.type
_entity.pdbx_description
1 polymer ?
#
loop_
_entity_poly.entity_id
_entity_poly.type
_entity_poly.pdbx_seq_one_letter_code
_entity_poly.pdbx_strand_id
1 'polypeptide(L)'
;MDKEVKKCSTRFLHWDVSYKEAKHLCKYHRQPVFKGLAMAMNELGEVCIQFHVYSDSHDQMMTALQAFLRMTHNIGLPEVKIFFTVNPAGDKQFYMRMLPSLQYKDPQCMATSNIKNTVRTLIEEASVTKIGLDAEWNRSIDSRGMQIGVSKVQTIQIAYRNPENKILRLESLLGRNDSMHIFRANVSADLVKIAKDFHIDDMKNVDQKSRCNVHNLGVFACNRDVITDRGSSLQLIVKAVLNIILDKSLQCSDWGGELSNKQIQYAAIDAAVSLEVGEKLDKMPNLTRRLMSHELIPGQKVDLIPRHGSVACMATWAASATIVQSKKCRCPLGMVYGKRDTQR
;
A
#
# COMPACT_ATOMS: atom_id res chain seq x y z
N MET A 1 -35.87 -12.84 4.87
CA MET A 1 -35.07 -11.61 5.04
C MET A 1 -33.71 -11.87 5.71
N ASP A 2 -33.60 -12.72 6.74
CA ASP A 2 -32.34 -12.93 7.50
C ASP A 2 -31.10 -13.47 6.76
N LYS A 3 -31.26 -14.20 5.65
CA LYS A 3 -30.11 -14.76 4.91
C LYS A 3 -29.47 -13.78 3.92
N GLU A 4 -30.17 -12.73 3.52
CA GLU A 4 -29.65 -11.76 2.54
C GLU A 4 -28.65 -10.79 3.18
N VAL A 5 -28.89 -10.37 4.42
CA VAL A 5 -28.02 -9.46 5.20
C VAL A 5 -26.69 -10.12 5.59
N LYS A 6 -26.61 -11.46 5.55
CA LYS A 6 -25.39 -12.23 5.86
C LYS A 6 -24.58 -12.64 4.62
N LYS A 7 -24.95 -12.18 3.42
CA LYS A 7 -24.22 -12.47 2.18
C LYS A 7 -22.97 -11.61 2.09
N CYS A 8 -21.85 -12.10 2.60
CA CYS A 8 -20.55 -11.48 2.40
C CYS A 8 -19.85 -12.11 1.19
N SER A 9 -19.77 -11.37 0.09
CA SER A 9 -18.90 -11.69 -1.05
C SER A 9 -17.45 -11.59 -0.60
N THR A 10 -16.61 -12.56 -0.96
CA THR A 10 -15.18 -12.48 -0.66
C THR A 10 -14.35 -13.19 -1.72
N ARG A 11 -13.41 -12.44 -2.30
CA ARG A 11 -12.27 -13.02 -3.04
C ARG A 11 -11.02 -13.08 -2.17
N PHE A 12 -11.01 -12.31 -1.08
CA PHE A 12 -9.91 -12.19 -0.13
C PHE A 12 -10.42 -12.52 1.27
N LEU A 13 -9.84 -13.53 1.91
CA LEU A 13 -10.24 -13.94 3.25
C LEU A 13 -9.08 -13.74 4.23
N HIS A 14 -9.24 -12.82 5.17
CA HIS A 14 -8.28 -12.54 6.22
C HIS A 14 -8.62 -13.32 7.48
N TRP A 15 -7.74 -14.24 7.89
CA TRP A 15 -7.93 -15.10 9.04
C TRP A 15 -7.04 -14.70 10.21
N ASP A 16 -7.64 -14.55 11.39
CA ASP A 16 -6.93 -14.28 12.64
C ASP A 16 -7.58 -15.01 13.82
N VAL A 17 -6.78 -15.28 14.85
CA VAL A 17 -7.27 -15.85 16.12
C VAL A 17 -6.88 -14.92 17.26
N SER A 18 -7.89 -14.30 17.89
CA SER A 18 -7.69 -13.43 19.03
C SER A 18 -7.75 -14.21 20.34
N TYR A 19 -6.65 -14.20 21.09
CA TYR A 19 -6.56 -14.81 22.43
C TYR A 19 -6.91 -13.83 23.56
N LYS A 20 -7.19 -12.56 23.23
CA LYS A 20 -7.43 -11.53 24.25
C LYS A 20 -8.83 -11.66 24.85
N GLU A 21 -9.83 -11.86 24.01
CA GLU A 21 -11.24 -11.98 24.43
C GLU A 21 -11.45 -13.21 25.32
N ALA A 22 -10.91 -14.37 24.93
CA ALA A 22 -10.98 -15.60 25.71
C ALA A 22 -10.40 -15.51 27.13
N LYS A 23 -9.44 -14.61 27.40
CA LYS A 23 -8.91 -14.37 28.76
C LYS A 23 -9.91 -13.69 29.70
N HIS A 24 -10.88 -12.97 29.14
CA HIS A 24 -11.92 -12.26 29.87
C HIS A 24 -13.22 -13.06 29.97
N LEU A 25 -13.31 -14.22 29.31
CA LEU A 25 -14.46 -15.13 29.40
C LEU A 25 -14.42 -15.98 30.67
N CYS A 26 -15.59 -16.54 30.99
CA CYS A 26 -15.85 -17.45 32.11
C CYS A 26 -14.82 -18.61 32.16
N LYS A 27 -14.32 -18.90 33.37
CA LYS A 27 -13.46 -20.06 33.65
C LYS A 27 -14.27 -21.13 34.39
N TYR A 28 -14.14 -22.39 33.99
CA TYR A 28 -14.74 -23.54 34.66
C TYR A 28 -13.65 -24.28 35.44
N HIS A 29 -13.84 -24.50 36.75
CA HIS A 29 -12.81 -25.06 37.66
C HIS A 29 -11.42 -24.41 37.50
N ARG A 30 -11.37 -23.07 37.38
CA ARG A 30 -10.14 -22.28 37.16
C ARG A 30 -9.42 -22.55 35.83
N GLN A 31 -10.00 -23.34 34.94
CA GLN A 31 -9.51 -23.53 33.57
C GLN A 31 -10.30 -22.68 32.57
N PRO A 32 -9.65 -22.10 31.56
CA PRO A 32 -10.34 -21.36 30.51
C PRO A 32 -11.21 -22.31 29.67
N VAL A 33 -12.47 -21.93 29.44
CA VAL A 33 -13.42 -22.71 28.63
C VAL A 33 -13.09 -22.60 27.13
N PHE A 34 -12.64 -21.42 26.70
CA PHE A 34 -12.19 -21.16 25.34
C PHE A 34 -10.75 -20.66 25.35
N LYS A 35 -10.02 -21.01 24.30
CA LYS A 35 -8.62 -20.62 24.10
C LYS A 35 -8.51 -19.33 23.29
N GLY A 36 -9.39 -19.13 22.32
CA GLY A 36 -9.40 -17.94 21.47
C GLY A 36 -10.69 -17.75 20.70
N LEU A 37 -10.78 -16.63 19.98
CA LEU A 37 -11.85 -16.32 19.04
C LEU A 37 -11.26 -16.30 17.63
N ALA A 38 -11.64 -17.27 16.80
CA ALA A 38 -11.26 -17.30 15.39
C ALA A 38 -12.18 -16.38 14.58
N MET A 39 -11.60 -15.60 13.69
CA MET A 39 -12.32 -14.65 12.86
C MET A 39 -11.79 -14.67 11.42
N ALA A 40 -12.71 -14.63 10.47
CA ALA A 40 -12.40 -14.41 9.07
C ALA A 40 -13.12 -13.16 8.55
N MET A 41 -12.39 -12.25 7.89
CA MET A 41 -12.91 -11.01 7.32
C MET A 41 -12.70 -10.96 5.81
N ASN A 42 -13.59 -10.28 5.08
CA ASN A 42 -13.44 -10.05 3.64
C ASN A 42 -12.58 -8.80 3.33
N GLU A 43 -12.42 -8.49 2.04
CA GLU A 43 -11.73 -7.29 1.53
C GLU A 43 -12.29 -5.94 2.04
N LEU A 44 -13.53 -5.92 2.52
CA LEU A 44 -14.19 -4.73 3.07
C LEU A 44 -14.06 -4.64 4.61
N GLY A 45 -13.45 -5.63 5.26
CA GLY A 45 -13.35 -5.74 6.71
C GLY A 45 -14.61 -6.28 7.38
N GLU A 46 -15.55 -6.85 6.61
CA GLU A 46 -16.77 -7.45 7.14
C GLU A 46 -16.49 -8.86 7.66
N VAL A 47 -17.05 -9.19 8.83
CA VAL A 47 -16.86 -10.51 9.45
C VAL A 47 -17.69 -11.56 8.73
N CYS A 48 -17.01 -12.50 8.08
CA CYS A 48 -17.61 -13.61 7.34
C CYS A 48 -17.72 -14.89 8.17
N ILE A 49 -16.77 -15.10 9.08
CA ILE A 49 -16.71 -16.28 9.96
C ILE A 49 -16.28 -15.80 11.34
N GLN A 50 -16.97 -16.24 12.39
CA GLN A 50 -16.57 -15.97 13.77
C GLN A 50 -17.05 -17.09 14.68
N PHE A 51 -16.12 -17.68 15.45
CA PHE A 51 -16.44 -18.72 16.44
C PHE A 51 -15.32 -18.85 17.47
N HIS A 52 -15.67 -19.27 18.68
CA HIS A 52 -14.70 -19.57 19.73
C HIS A 52 -14.02 -20.91 19.47
N VAL A 53 -12.71 -20.95 19.69
CA VAL A 53 -11.88 -22.16 19.62
C VAL A 53 -11.41 -22.53 21.02
N TYR A 54 -11.41 -23.83 21.33
CA TYR A 54 -10.92 -24.38 22.59
C TYR A 54 -9.51 -24.97 22.47
N SER A 55 -8.98 -25.08 21.24
CA SER A 55 -7.56 -25.37 20.97
C SER A 55 -7.09 -24.69 19.68
N ASP A 56 -5.78 -24.72 19.42
CA ASP A 56 -5.20 -24.15 18.19
C ASP A 56 -5.24 -25.16 17.03
N SER A 57 -5.98 -26.28 17.17
CA SER A 57 -6.07 -27.31 16.14
C SER A 57 -6.90 -26.83 14.95
N HIS A 58 -6.40 -27.09 13.74
CA HIS A 58 -7.12 -26.85 12.49
C HIS A 58 -8.42 -27.65 12.36
N ASP A 59 -8.56 -28.77 13.08
CA ASP A 59 -9.78 -29.59 13.03
C ASP A 59 -11.02 -28.81 13.49
N GLN A 60 -10.87 -27.90 14.46
CA GLN A 60 -11.96 -27.04 14.92
C GLN A 60 -12.35 -26.00 13.87
N MET A 61 -11.39 -25.57 13.05
CA MET A 61 -11.57 -24.55 12.02
C MET A 61 -12.25 -25.13 10.77
N MET A 62 -12.08 -26.43 10.53
CA MET A 62 -12.60 -27.14 9.36
C MET A 62 -14.12 -26.98 9.21
N THR A 63 -14.88 -27.20 10.27
CA THR A 63 -16.35 -27.18 10.23
C THR A 63 -16.89 -25.80 9.85
N ALA A 64 -16.34 -24.74 10.45
CA ALA A 64 -16.73 -23.37 10.15
C ALA A 64 -16.39 -22.98 8.71
N LEU A 65 -15.22 -23.38 8.22
CA LEU A 65 -14.79 -23.11 6.85
C LEU A 65 -15.63 -23.88 5.82
N GLN A 66 -16.00 -25.14 6.09
CA GLN A 66 -16.90 -25.91 5.22
C GLN A 66 -18.31 -25.32 5.16
N ALA A 67 -18.84 -24.88 6.30
CA ALA A 67 -20.15 -24.23 6.34
C ALA A 67 -20.15 -22.94 5.51
N PHE A 68 -19.07 -22.15 5.63
CA PHE A 68 -18.85 -20.97 4.83
C PHE A 68 -18.77 -21.28 3.32
N LEU A 69 -17.98 -22.28 2.92
CA LEU A 69 -17.82 -22.66 1.50
C LEU A 69 -19.10 -23.21 0.88
N ARG A 70 -19.86 -24.02 1.63
CA ARG A 70 -21.18 -24.49 1.17
C ARG A 70 -22.13 -23.33 0.97
N MET A 71 -22.11 -22.35 1.86
CA MET A 71 -22.94 -21.15 1.73
C MET A 71 -22.56 -20.33 0.50
N THR A 72 -21.28 -20.02 0.30
CA THR A 72 -20.83 -19.22 -0.84
C THR A 72 -21.15 -19.89 -2.17
N HIS A 73 -20.89 -21.20 -2.27
CA HIS A 73 -21.24 -21.99 -3.44
C HIS A 73 -22.76 -21.99 -3.73
N ASN A 74 -23.59 -22.25 -2.72
CA ASN A 74 -25.05 -22.31 -2.89
C ASN A 74 -25.68 -20.96 -3.27
N ILE A 75 -25.02 -19.84 -2.96
CA ILE A 75 -25.50 -18.48 -3.26
C ILE A 75 -24.85 -17.94 -4.55
N GLY A 76 -23.93 -18.69 -5.17
CA GLY A 76 -23.23 -18.27 -6.39
C GLY A 76 -22.22 -17.15 -6.16
N LEU A 77 -21.68 -17.03 -4.94
CA LEU A 77 -20.64 -16.05 -4.62
C LEU A 77 -19.27 -16.52 -5.14
N PRO A 78 -18.37 -15.58 -5.50
CA PRO A 78 -17.05 -15.93 -6.01
C PRO A 78 -16.24 -16.72 -4.98
N GLU A 79 -15.42 -17.66 -5.46
CA GLU A 79 -14.51 -18.42 -4.60
C GLU A 79 -13.38 -17.55 -4.04
N VAL A 80 -12.88 -17.94 -2.86
CA VAL A 80 -11.73 -17.29 -2.21
C VAL A 80 -10.47 -17.53 -3.06
N LYS A 81 -9.86 -16.47 -3.56
CA LYS A 81 -8.64 -16.55 -4.39
C LYS A 81 -7.37 -16.29 -3.58
N ILE A 82 -7.48 -15.52 -2.51
CA ILE A 82 -6.35 -15.13 -1.67
C ILE A 82 -6.77 -15.28 -0.20
N PHE A 83 -5.92 -15.95 0.58
CA PHE A 83 -6.14 -16.20 2.01
C PHE A 83 -4.97 -15.66 2.81
N PHE A 84 -5.24 -14.82 3.81
CA PHE A 84 -4.23 -14.24 4.69
C PHE A 84 -4.32 -14.89 6.06
N THR A 85 -3.17 -15.28 6.62
CA THR A 85 -3.04 -15.78 7.99
C THR A 85 -1.75 -15.25 8.59
N VAL A 86 -1.74 -15.09 9.91
CA VAL A 86 -0.55 -14.74 10.69
C VAL A 86 0.46 -15.89 10.81
N ASN A 87 0.08 -17.13 10.47
CA ASN A 87 0.96 -18.31 10.48
C ASN A 87 0.94 -19.09 9.15
N PRO A 88 1.37 -18.49 8.03
CA PRO A 88 1.25 -19.10 6.71
C PRO A 88 2.03 -20.41 6.59
N ALA A 89 3.15 -20.58 7.30
CA ALA A 89 3.94 -21.81 7.23
C ALA A 89 3.20 -23.02 7.85
N GLY A 90 2.61 -22.85 9.03
CA GLY A 90 1.84 -23.91 9.70
C GLY A 90 0.49 -24.18 9.04
N ASP A 91 -0.13 -23.13 8.49
CA ASP A 91 -1.51 -23.15 8.02
C ASP A 91 -1.65 -23.55 6.54
N LYS A 92 -0.57 -23.42 5.75
CA LYS A 92 -0.58 -23.60 4.28
C LYS A 92 -1.22 -24.90 3.83
N GLN A 93 -0.77 -26.04 4.37
CA GLN A 93 -1.26 -27.34 3.90
C GLN A 93 -2.75 -27.53 4.18
N PHE A 94 -3.21 -27.06 5.34
CA PHE A 94 -4.60 -27.14 5.74
C PHE A 94 -5.49 -26.28 4.84
N TYR A 95 -5.22 -24.97 4.71
CA TYR A 95 -6.07 -24.09 3.93
C TYR A 95 -5.97 -24.33 2.42
N MET A 96 -4.81 -24.73 1.88
CA MET A 96 -4.73 -25.12 0.46
C MET A 96 -5.54 -26.38 0.16
N ARG A 97 -5.69 -27.31 1.13
CA ARG A 97 -6.57 -28.48 0.97
C ARG A 97 -8.04 -28.07 1.05
N MET A 98 -8.37 -27.15 1.96
CA MET A 98 -9.74 -26.71 2.19
C MET A 98 -10.27 -25.73 1.14
N LEU A 99 -9.38 -24.96 0.50
CA LEU A 99 -9.68 -23.96 -0.52
C LEU A 99 -8.89 -24.30 -1.80
N PRO A 100 -9.39 -25.23 -2.63
CA PRO A 100 -8.69 -25.66 -3.85
C PRO A 100 -8.39 -24.52 -4.83
N SER A 101 -9.22 -23.47 -4.81
CA SER A 101 -9.04 -22.23 -5.55
C SER A 101 -7.70 -21.53 -5.27
N LEU A 102 -7.08 -21.77 -4.11
CA LEU A 102 -5.75 -21.25 -3.75
C LEU A 102 -4.59 -22.00 -4.44
N GLN A 103 -4.85 -23.15 -5.06
CA GLN A 103 -3.82 -23.96 -5.72
C GLN A 103 -3.56 -23.52 -7.18
N TYR A 104 -4.45 -22.69 -7.75
CA TYR A 104 -4.33 -22.24 -9.13
C TYR A 104 -3.16 -21.25 -9.29
N LYS A 105 -2.11 -21.67 -10.00
CA LYS A 105 -0.99 -20.81 -10.42
C LYS A 105 -1.17 -20.44 -11.88
N ASP A 106 -1.29 -19.15 -12.17
CA ASP A 106 -1.33 -18.65 -13.56
C ASP A 106 0.08 -18.87 -14.20
N PRO A 107 0.23 -19.55 -15.36
CA PRO A 107 1.54 -20.03 -15.84
C PRO A 107 2.49 -18.99 -16.49
N GLN A 108 2.13 -17.71 -16.61
CA GLN A 108 2.95 -16.74 -17.34
C GLN A 108 3.99 -16.04 -16.45
N CYS A 109 5.07 -16.76 -16.14
CA CYS A 109 6.36 -16.18 -15.78
C CYS A 109 7.37 -16.55 -16.87
N MET A 110 7.60 -15.66 -17.84
CA MET A 110 8.60 -15.86 -18.89
C MET A 110 9.90 -15.12 -18.55
N ALA A 111 11.01 -15.85 -18.65
CA ALA A 111 12.36 -15.34 -18.53
C ALA A 111 12.76 -14.49 -19.76
N THR A 112 13.56 -13.47 -19.47
CA THR A 112 14.36 -12.57 -20.34
C THR A 112 14.51 -12.94 -21.82
N SER A 113 14.01 -12.09 -22.74
CA SER A 113 14.76 -11.72 -23.97
C SER A 113 14.19 -10.58 -24.84
N ASN A 114 13.04 -9.94 -24.56
CA ASN A 114 12.65 -8.73 -25.33
C ASN A 114 11.87 -7.67 -24.54
N ILE A 115 12.41 -7.39 -23.35
CA ILE A 115 11.94 -6.49 -22.29
C ILE A 115 11.36 -5.16 -22.80
N LYS A 116 12.07 -4.46 -23.69
CA LYS A 116 11.67 -3.12 -24.19
C LYS A 116 10.40 -3.15 -25.03
N ASN A 117 10.20 -4.20 -25.83
CA ASN A 117 9.04 -4.32 -26.70
C ASN A 117 7.85 -4.87 -25.92
N THR A 118 8.05 -5.88 -25.07
CA THR A 118 6.97 -6.45 -24.25
C THR A 118 6.36 -5.41 -23.31
N VAL A 119 7.17 -4.56 -22.68
CA VAL A 119 6.63 -3.52 -21.81
C VAL A 119 6.04 -2.35 -22.58
N ARG A 120 6.62 -1.94 -23.73
CA ARG A 120 5.96 -0.97 -24.61
C ARG A 120 4.56 -1.46 -25.04
N THR A 121 4.43 -2.71 -25.46
CA THR A 121 3.16 -3.33 -25.85
C THR A 121 2.18 -3.42 -24.68
N LEU A 122 2.63 -3.79 -23.48
CA LEU A 122 1.76 -3.85 -22.29
C LEU A 122 1.26 -2.46 -21.85
N ILE A 123 2.02 -1.38 -22.05
CA ILE A 123 1.60 -0.01 -21.75
C ILE A 123 0.70 0.57 -22.84
N GLU A 124 0.93 0.19 -24.09
CA GLU A 124 0.09 0.63 -25.21
C GLU A 124 -1.28 -0.07 -25.18
N GLU A 125 -1.34 -1.33 -24.73
CA GLU A 125 -2.58 -2.09 -24.59
C GLU A 125 -3.31 -1.83 -23.26
N ALA A 126 -2.58 -1.65 -22.16
CA ALA A 126 -3.19 -1.28 -20.89
C ALA A 126 -3.09 0.23 -20.72
N SER A 127 -4.24 0.92 -20.68
CA SER A 127 -4.37 2.35 -20.39
C SER A 127 -3.96 2.67 -18.93
N VAL A 128 -2.74 2.33 -18.54
CA VAL A 128 -2.26 2.36 -17.16
C VAL A 128 -1.88 3.78 -16.82
N THR A 129 -2.70 4.43 -16.00
CA THR A 129 -2.44 5.77 -15.48
C THR A 129 -1.72 5.76 -14.14
N LYS A 130 -1.60 4.60 -13.47
CA LYS A 130 -1.09 4.48 -12.10
C LYS A 130 -0.26 3.21 -11.92
N ILE A 131 0.94 3.35 -11.36
CA ILE A 131 1.85 2.24 -11.05
C ILE A 131 2.46 2.35 -9.64
N GLY A 132 2.71 1.20 -9.03
CA GLY A 132 3.63 1.06 -7.89
C GLY A 132 5.00 0.68 -8.41
N LEU A 133 6.05 1.29 -7.88
CA LEU A 133 7.43 1.00 -8.27
C LEU A 133 8.18 0.53 -7.02
N ASP A 134 9.01 -0.50 -7.15
CA ASP A 134 10.07 -0.79 -6.18
C ASP A 134 11.38 -1.22 -6.90
N ALA A 135 12.49 -1.34 -6.18
CA ALA A 135 13.79 -1.73 -6.72
C ALA A 135 14.72 -2.17 -5.59
N GLU A 136 15.47 -3.24 -5.85
CA GLU A 136 16.35 -3.89 -4.88
C GLU A 136 17.79 -3.95 -5.38
N TRP A 137 18.73 -3.81 -4.43
CA TRP A 137 20.17 -3.90 -4.65
C TRP A 137 20.90 -4.33 -3.38
N ASN A 138 22.09 -4.89 -3.54
CA ASN A 138 22.92 -5.34 -2.42
C ASN A 138 23.58 -4.14 -1.73
N ARG A 139 23.69 -4.22 -0.41
CA ARG A 139 24.41 -3.25 0.42
C ARG A 139 25.68 -3.90 0.96
N SER A 140 26.80 -3.20 0.82
CA SER A 140 28.04 -3.59 1.47
C SER A 140 28.09 -2.94 2.85
N ILE A 141 28.26 -3.77 3.89
CA ILE A 141 28.27 -3.36 5.29
C ILE A 141 29.66 -3.69 5.86
N ASP A 142 30.25 -2.78 6.63
CA ASP A 142 31.52 -3.05 7.32
C ASP A 142 31.33 -3.91 8.57
N SER A 143 32.44 -4.26 9.23
CA SER A 143 32.44 -5.04 10.47
C SER A 143 31.71 -4.36 11.65
N ARG A 144 31.38 -3.07 11.54
CA ARG A 144 30.65 -2.28 12.55
C ARG A 144 29.17 -2.12 12.21
N GLY A 145 28.68 -2.76 11.15
CA GLY A 145 27.29 -2.63 10.72
C GLY A 145 27.02 -1.34 9.92
N MET A 146 28.04 -0.58 9.56
CA MET A 146 27.92 0.67 8.81
C MET A 146 27.94 0.39 7.31
N GLN A 147 27.02 0.99 6.57
CA GLN A 147 26.96 0.84 5.12
C GLN A 147 28.15 1.57 4.46
N ILE A 148 29.00 0.81 3.77
CA ILE A 148 30.20 1.30 3.07
C ILE A 148 30.04 1.36 1.55
N GLY A 149 29.01 0.71 1.01
CA GLY A 149 28.76 0.68 -0.44
C GLY A 149 27.41 0.09 -0.81
N VAL A 150 27.05 0.22 -2.08
CA VAL A 150 25.86 -0.39 -2.69
C VAL A 150 26.20 -0.94 -4.06
N SER A 151 25.61 -2.07 -4.44
CA SER A 151 25.73 -2.63 -5.78
C SER A 151 24.91 -1.82 -6.79
N LYS A 152 25.00 -2.21 -8.08
CA LYS A 152 23.98 -1.83 -9.07
C LYS A 152 22.62 -2.40 -8.68
N VAL A 153 21.56 -1.75 -9.15
CA VAL A 153 20.19 -2.29 -9.09
C VAL A 153 20.15 -3.68 -9.72
N GLN A 154 19.62 -4.65 -8.98
CA GLN A 154 19.52 -6.05 -9.41
C GLN A 154 18.09 -6.40 -9.83
N THR A 155 17.08 -5.79 -9.22
CA THR A 155 15.69 -6.05 -9.55
C THR A 155 14.90 -4.75 -9.49
N ILE A 156 14.02 -4.53 -10.47
CA ILE A 156 13.08 -3.40 -10.50
C ILE A 156 11.68 -3.97 -10.54
N GLN A 157 10.84 -3.69 -9.56
CA GLN A 157 9.48 -4.19 -9.50
C GLN A 157 8.50 -3.10 -9.91
N ILE A 158 7.50 -3.49 -10.70
CA ILE A 158 6.43 -2.59 -11.13
C ILE A 158 5.13 -3.33 -10.89
N ALA A 159 4.18 -2.65 -10.23
CA ALA A 159 2.82 -3.10 -10.07
C ALA A 159 1.89 -2.15 -10.83
N TYR A 160 0.90 -2.70 -11.52
CA TYR A 160 -0.14 -1.96 -12.22
C TYR A 160 -1.45 -2.74 -12.21
N ARG A 161 -2.55 -2.07 -12.51
CA ARG A 161 -3.86 -2.72 -12.73
C ARG A 161 -4.00 -3.06 -14.21
N ASN A 162 -4.11 -4.33 -14.53
CA ASN A 162 -4.68 -4.76 -15.81
C ASN A 162 -6.22 -4.55 -15.76
N PRO A 163 -6.94 -4.33 -16.88
CA PRO A 163 -8.41 -4.42 -16.94
C PRO A 163 -9.04 -5.61 -16.19
N GLU A 164 -8.31 -6.72 -15.98
CA GLU A 164 -8.73 -7.86 -15.16
C GLU A 164 -8.33 -7.80 -13.66
N ASN A 165 -7.82 -6.68 -13.16
CA ASN A 165 -7.29 -6.48 -11.80
C ASN A 165 -6.11 -7.40 -11.38
N LYS A 166 -5.35 -7.93 -12.34
CA LYS A 166 -4.13 -8.70 -12.07
C LYS A 166 -2.91 -7.79 -11.89
N ILE A 167 -2.04 -8.11 -10.91
CA ILE A 167 -0.72 -7.50 -10.69
C ILE A 167 0.30 -8.29 -11.49
N LEU A 168 0.93 -7.67 -12.48
CA LEU A 168 1.94 -8.29 -13.36
C LEU A 168 3.33 -7.71 -13.08
N ARG A 169 4.40 -8.50 -13.27
CA ARG A 169 5.77 -8.24 -12.80
C ARG A 169 6.80 -8.19 -13.96
N LEU A 170 7.63 -7.13 -13.98
CA LEU A 170 8.85 -6.80 -14.80
C LEU A 170 8.68 -6.68 -16.34
N GLU A 171 9.31 -5.77 -17.12
CA GLU A 171 10.55 -4.96 -16.96
C GLU A 171 10.67 -3.81 -18.03
N SER A 172 11.29 -2.66 -17.72
CA SER A 172 11.51 -1.45 -18.56
C SER A 172 10.30 -0.56 -18.92
N LEU A 173 9.76 0.10 -17.91
CA LEU A 173 9.18 1.44 -18.07
C LEU A 173 10.31 2.42 -17.71
N LEU A 174 10.61 3.45 -18.49
CA LEU A 174 10.11 4.80 -18.21
C LEU A 174 10.67 5.73 -19.29
N GLY A 175 9.85 6.09 -20.28
CA GLY A 175 10.02 7.33 -21.04
C GLY A 175 9.25 8.46 -20.36
N ARG A 176 9.45 9.73 -20.80
CA ARG A 176 8.58 10.84 -20.39
C ARG A 176 7.13 10.56 -20.78
N ASN A 177 6.36 10.04 -19.84
CA ASN A 177 4.91 10.02 -19.93
C ASN A 177 4.35 10.71 -18.69
N ASP A 178 3.98 11.98 -18.84
CA ASP A 178 3.50 12.82 -17.74
C ASP A 178 2.09 12.42 -17.27
N SER A 179 1.41 11.53 -18.01
CA SER A 179 0.10 10.99 -17.64
C SER A 179 0.13 9.82 -16.66
N MET A 180 1.30 9.19 -16.48
CA MET A 180 1.44 8.01 -15.61
C MET A 180 1.92 8.41 -14.21
N HIS A 181 1.10 8.12 -13.20
CA HIS A 181 1.42 8.35 -11.79
C HIS A 181 2.21 7.18 -11.18
N ILE A 182 3.26 7.49 -10.44
CA ILE A 182 4.17 6.51 -9.83
C ILE A 182 4.13 6.67 -8.30
N PHE A 183 3.87 5.57 -7.59
CA PHE A 183 3.80 5.54 -6.13
C PHE A 183 4.94 4.70 -5.54
N ARG A 184 5.72 5.27 -4.60
CA ARG A 184 6.70 4.55 -3.76
C ARG A 184 7.09 5.35 -2.51
N ALA A 185 7.54 4.68 -1.44
CA ALA A 185 7.98 5.35 -0.21
C ALA A 185 9.25 6.22 -0.36
N ASN A 186 10.19 5.88 -1.25
CA ASN A 186 11.39 6.70 -1.50
C ASN A 186 11.69 6.92 -3.00
N VAL A 187 10.62 7.13 -3.77
CA VAL A 187 10.61 7.10 -5.24
C VAL A 187 11.75 7.87 -5.94
N SER A 188 12.17 9.06 -5.45
CA SER A 188 13.26 9.80 -6.10
C SER A 188 14.61 9.11 -5.99
N ALA A 189 14.94 8.58 -4.80
CA ALA A 189 16.23 7.94 -4.59
C ALA A 189 16.37 6.74 -5.52
N ASP A 190 15.28 5.99 -5.68
CA ASP A 190 15.25 4.82 -6.51
C ASP A 190 15.30 5.16 -8.00
N LEU A 191 14.50 6.13 -8.45
CA LEU A 191 14.52 6.58 -9.85
C LEU A 191 15.89 7.14 -10.24
N VAL A 192 16.53 7.93 -9.36
CA VAL A 192 17.89 8.45 -9.59
C VAL A 192 18.91 7.32 -9.65
N LYS A 193 18.79 6.31 -8.78
CA LYS A 193 19.71 5.17 -8.76
C LYS A 193 19.53 4.30 -10.01
N ILE A 194 18.30 3.99 -10.40
CA ILE A 194 17.98 3.28 -11.66
C ILE A 194 18.53 4.09 -12.84
N ALA A 195 18.28 5.40 -12.90
CA ALA A 195 18.77 6.26 -13.98
C ALA A 195 20.29 6.24 -14.11
N LYS A 196 21.00 6.28 -12.97
CA LYS A 196 22.45 6.22 -12.92
C LYS A 196 22.97 4.84 -13.37
N ASP A 197 22.41 3.76 -12.85
CA ASP A 197 22.90 2.39 -13.09
C ASP A 197 22.59 1.89 -14.52
N PHE A 198 21.51 2.39 -15.14
CA PHE A 198 21.10 2.04 -16.51
C PHE A 198 21.37 3.13 -17.55
N HIS A 199 22.10 4.19 -17.19
CA HIS A 199 22.47 5.30 -18.10
C HIS A 199 21.27 6.00 -18.78
N ILE A 200 20.20 6.28 -18.03
CA ILE A 200 19.01 6.97 -18.53
C ILE A 200 19.11 8.46 -18.16
N ASP A 201 19.68 9.28 -19.05
CA ASP A 201 19.98 10.70 -18.77
C ASP A 201 18.74 11.53 -18.41
N ASP A 202 17.60 11.26 -19.07
CA ASP A 202 16.33 11.96 -18.83
C ASP A 202 15.80 11.81 -17.40
N MET A 203 16.24 10.76 -16.69
CA MET A 203 15.80 10.43 -15.33
C MET A 203 16.80 10.81 -14.24
N LYS A 204 17.99 11.32 -14.60
CA LYS A 204 19.01 11.73 -13.62
C LYS A 204 18.60 12.96 -12.81
N ASN A 205 17.70 13.78 -13.37
CA ASN A 205 17.21 15.03 -12.78
C ASN A 205 15.75 14.90 -12.29
N VAL A 206 15.38 13.77 -11.69
CA VAL A 206 14.03 13.55 -11.14
C VAL A 206 13.92 14.20 -9.75
N ASP A 207 13.44 15.44 -9.73
CA ASP A 207 12.97 16.08 -8.50
C ASP A 207 11.46 15.80 -8.30
N GLN A 208 11.10 15.26 -7.14
CA GLN A 208 9.71 15.07 -6.72
C GLN A 208 8.92 16.38 -6.72
N LYS A 209 9.58 17.53 -6.50
CA LYS A 209 8.88 18.82 -6.48
C LYS A 209 8.47 19.30 -7.87
N SER A 210 9.18 18.89 -8.92
CA SER A 210 8.88 19.30 -10.30
C SER A 210 7.98 18.30 -11.04
N ARG A 211 8.01 17.02 -10.66
CA ARG A 211 7.20 15.96 -11.27
C ARG A 211 5.93 15.68 -10.46
N CYS A 212 4.83 16.30 -10.84
CA CYS A 212 3.51 16.08 -10.22
C CYS A 212 2.99 14.63 -10.34
N ASN A 213 3.56 13.84 -11.26
CA ASN A 213 3.20 12.45 -11.48
C ASN A 213 4.02 11.46 -10.62
N VAL A 214 4.99 11.92 -9.83
CA VAL A 214 5.84 11.06 -8.99
C VAL A 214 5.52 11.32 -7.52
N HIS A 215 4.93 10.33 -6.85
CA HIS A 215 4.37 10.46 -5.51
C HIS A 215 5.19 9.69 -4.49
N ASN A 216 5.88 10.42 -3.60
CA ASN A 216 6.46 9.85 -2.41
C ASN A 216 5.36 9.54 -1.38
N LEU A 217 5.16 8.27 -1.05
CA LEU A 217 4.06 7.84 -0.18
C LEU A 217 4.11 8.45 1.22
N GLY A 218 5.29 8.71 1.78
CA GLY A 218 5.42 9.35 3.09
C GLY A 218 4.90 10.79 3.08
N VAL A 219 5.26 11.56 2.04
CA VAL A 219 4.71 12.91 1.82
C VAL A 219 3.22 12.84 1.49
N PHE A 220 2.82 11.91 0.63
CA PHE A 220 1.46 11.78 0.14
C PHE A 220 0.47 11.44 1.27
N ALA A 221 0.88 10.55 2.19
CA ALA A 221 0.13 10.17 3.38
C ALA A 221 0.12 11.29 4.44
N CYS A 222 1.24 11.98 4.65
CA CYS A 222 1.33 13.12 5.58
C CYS A 222 0.41 14.27 5.15
N ASN A 223 0.34 14.56 3.85
CA ASN A 223 -0.54 15.60 3.34
C ASN A 223 -2.06 15.28 3.48
N ARG A 224 -2.38 14.07 3.93
CA ARG A 224 -3.74 13.55 4.15
C ARG A 224 -3.99 13.19 5.62
N ASP A 225 -3.09 13.61 6.51
CA ASP A 225 -3.15 13.38 7.96
C ASP A 225 -3.22 11.89 8.37
N VAL A 226 -2.71 11.01 7.51
CA VAL A 226 -2.62 9.56 7.81
C VAL A 226 -1.43 9.28 8.73
N ILE A 227 -0.35 10.04 8.56
CA ILE A 227 0.88 9.97 9.35
C ILE A 227 1.42 11.38 9.58
N THR A 228 2.18 11.56 10.64
CA THR A 228 2.75 12.86 11.00
C THR A 228 4.16 13.06 10.43
N ASP A 229 4.96 11.99 10.36
CA ASP A 229 6.34 12.04 9.86
C ASP A 229 6.44 11.62 8.39
N ARG A 230 6.86 12.55 7.53
CA ARG A 230 7.08 12.31 6.09
C ARG A 230 8.16 11.25 5.81
N GLY A 231 9.07 11.01 6.76
CA GLY A 231 10.11 9.98 6.68
C GLY A 231 9.63 8.57 7.08
N SER A 232 8.34 8.39 7.39
CA SER A 232 7.79 7.10 7.82
C SER A 232 8.06 6.00 6.80
N SER A 233 8.48 4.83 7.29
CA SER A 233 8.72 3.67 6.44
C SER A 233 7.45 3.17 5.76
N LEU A 234 7.60 2.48 4.62
CA LEU A 234 6.48 1.87 3.88
C LEU A 234 5.60 1.00 4.78
N GLN A 235 6.21 0.21 5.67
CA GLN A 235 5.48 -0.63 6.63
C GLN A 235 4.56 0.18 7.57
N LEU A 236 5.00 1.35 8.03
CA LEU A 236 4.17 2.21 8.88
C LEU A 236 3.01 2.80 8.08
N ILE A 237 3.28 3.25 6.86
CA ILE A 237 2.25 3.81 5.97
C ILE A 237 1.22 2.74 5.62
N VAL A 238 1.66 1.54 5.22
CA VAL A 238 0.79 0.41 4.88
C VAL A 238 -0.04 -0.03 6.08
N LYS A 239 0.55 -0.05 7.29
CA LYS A 239 -0.20 -0.32 8.51
C LYS A 239 -1.26 0.76 8.77
N ALA A 240 -0.95 2.04 8.57
CA ALA A 240 -1.90 3.12 8.78
C ALA A 240 -3.04 3.15 7.75
N VAL A 241 -2.75 2.87 6.48
CA VAL A 241 -3.72 2.97 5.37
C VAL A 241 -4.50 1.68 5.12
N LEU A 242 -3.84 0.53 5.22
CA LEU A 242 -4.38 -0.78 4.87
C LEU A 242 -4.58 -1.70 6.09
N ASN A 243 -4.06 -1.33 7.26
CA ASN A 243 -4.02 -2.20 8.44
C ASN A 243 -3.29 -3.54 8.19
N ILE A 244 -2.30 -3.52 7.30
CA ILE A 244 -1.45 -4.68 6.97
C ILE A 244 -0.06 -4.47 7.57
N ILE A 245 0.54 -5.53 8.10
CA ILE A 245 1.93 -5.53 8.55
C ILE A 245 2.78 -6.16 7.44
N LEU A 246 3.72 -5.39 6.91
CA LEU A 246 4.71 -5.91 5.97
C LEU A 246 5.80 -6.68 6.71
N ASP A 247 6.21 -7.80 6.13
CA ASP A 247 7.44 -8.49 6.49
C ASP A 247 8.64 -7.68 5.96
N LYS A 248 9.72 -7.62 6.74
CA LYS A 248 11.00 -6.95 6.38
C LYS A 248 12.18 -7.93 6.34
N SER A 249 11.92 -9.23 6.53
CA SER A 249 12.95 -10.25 6.71
C SER A 249 13.93 -10.36 5.54
N LEU A 250 13.51 -10.03 4.32
CA LEU A 250 14.31 -10.17 3.10
C LEU A 250 14.92 -8.86 2.61
N GLN A 251 14.70 -7.74 3.31
CA GLN A 251 15.21 -6.42 2.90
C GLN A 251 16.74 -6.40 2.76
N CYS A 252 17.45 -7.15 3.60
CA CYS A 252 18.91 -7.28 3.58
C CYS A 252 19.39 -8.64 3.04
N SER A 253 18.53 -9.36 2.31
CA SER A 253 18.93 -10.61 1.66
C SER A 253 19.85 -10.35 0.46
N ASP A 254 20.51 -11.40 -0.04
CA ASP A 254 21.30 -11.28 -1.26
C ASP A 254 20.38 -11.25 -2.48
N TRP A 255 20.33 -10.10 -3.15
CA TRP A 255 19.57 -9.87 -4.36
C TRP A 255 20.37 -10.17 -5.64
N GLY A 256 21.60 -10.68 -5.50
CA GLY A 256 22.39 -11.18 -6.62
C GLY A 256 22.03 -12.63 -6.99
N GLY A 257 22.24 -13.00 -8.25
CA GLY A 257 22.03 -14.37 -8.72
C GLY A 257 20.56 -14.75 -8.92
N GLU A 258 20.24 -16.04 -8.78
CA GLU A 258 18.88 -16.57 -8.95
C GLU A 258 18.03 -16.30 -7.70
N LEU A 259 16.94 -15.56 -7.88
CA LEU A 259 16.07 -15.16 -6.77
C LEU A 259 15.22 -16.33 -6.26
N SER A 260 15.15 -16.48 -4.95
CA SER A 260 14.24 -17.44 -4.32
C SER A 260 12.77 -17.02 -4.50
N ASN A 261 11.86 -18.00 -4.47
CA ASN A 261 10.41 -17.74 -4.49
C ASN A 261 9.95 -16.76 -3.39
N LYS A 262 10.63 -16.75 -2.23
CA LYS A 262 10.33 -15.83 -1.14
C LYS A 262 10.74 -14.39 -1.48
N GLN A 263 11.92 -14.20 -2.07
CA GLN A 263 12.40 -12.88 -2.52
C GLN A 263 11.54 -12.33 -3.65
N ILE A 264 11.15 -13.19 -4.59
CA ILE A 264 10.19 -12.88 -5.64
C ILE A 264 8.88 -12.36 -5.06
N GLN A 265 8.32 -13.08 -4.09
CA GLN A 265 7.06 -12.73 -3.46
C GLN A 265 7.16 -11.44 -2.65
N TYR A 266 8.22 -11.28 -1.85
CA TYR A 266 8.50 -10.07 -1.09
C TYR A 266 8.56 -8.85 -2.02
N ALA A 267 9.37 -8.93 -3.06
CA ALA A 267 9.58 -7.85 -4.02
C ALA A 267 8.29 -7.48 -4.77
N ALA A 268 7.46 -8.48 -5.11
CA ALA A 268 6.16 -8.25 -5.73
C ALA A 268 5.18 -7.57 -4.77
N ILE A 269 5.17 -7.96 -3.49
CA ILE A 269 4.31 -7.35 -2.46
C ILE A 269 4.67 -5.88 -2.28
N ASP A 270 5.96 -5.53 -2.19
CA ASP A 270 6.38 -4.13 -1.94
C ASP A 270 5.94 -3.16 -3.04
N ALA A 271 6.02 -3.57 -4.31
CA ALA A 271 5.48 -2.78 -5.42
C ALA A 271 3.93 -2.73 -5.40
N ALA A 272 3.27 -3.86 -5.13
CA ALA A 272 1.81 -3.96 -5.11
C ALA A 272 1.17 -3.11 -4.01
N VAL A 273 1.70 -3.18 -2.79
CA VAL A 273 1.18 -2.39 -1.66
C VAL A 273 1.46 -0.91 -1.86
N SER A 274 2.57 -0.55 -2.53
CA SER A 274 2.84 0.84 -2.90
C SER A 274 1.77 1.40 -3.85
N LEU A 275 1.33 0.62 -4.85
CA LEU A 275 0.22 0.99 -5.72
C LEU A 275 -1.10 1.12 -4.94
N GLU A 276 -1.45 0.09 -4.16
CA GLU A 276 -2.70 0.04 -3.40
C GLU A 276 -2.83 1.22 -2.42
N VAL A 277 -1.77 1.48 -1.64
CA VAL A 277 -1.69 2.64 -0.75
C VAL A 277 -1.82 3.94 -1.55
N GLY A 278 -1.08 4.06 -2.66
CA GLY A 278 -1.13 5.23 -3.52
C GLY A 278 -2.54 5.54 -4.01
N GLU A 279 -3.25 4.52 -4.52
CA GLU A 279 -4.63 4.64 -4.99
C GLU A 279 -5.63 4.99 -3.89
N LYS A 280 -5.46 4.43 -2.68
CA LYS A 280 -6.32 4.78 -1.54
C LYS A 280 -6.08 6.21 -1.06
N LEU A 281 -4.81 6.61 -0.94
CA LEU A 281 -4.46 7.98 -0.60
C LEU A 281 -5.00 8.95 -1.66
N ASP A 282 -4.90 8.63 -2.94
CA ASP A 282 -5.38 9.50 -4.00
C ASP A 282 -6.89 9.83 -3.90
N LYS A 283 -7.69 8.92 -3.34
CA LYS A 283 -9.12 9.13 -3.05
C LYS A 283 -9.38 10.03 -1.83
N MET A 284 -8.37 10.25 -0.99
CA MET A 284 -8.47 11.11 0.20
C MET A 284 -8.13 12.57 -0.15
N PRO A 285 -8.81 13.55 0.48
CA PRO A 285 -8.56 14.96 0.23
C PRO A 285 -7.15 15.37 0.66
N ASN A 286 -6.46 16.12 -0.18
CA ASN A 286 -5.18 16.72 0.17
C ASN A 286 -5.41 17.93 1.09
N LEU A 287 -5.12 17.76 2.39
CA LEU A 287 -5.34 18.75 3.44
C LEU A 287 -4.33 19.90 3.41
N THR A 288 -3.25 19.77 2.63
CA THR A 288 -2.27 20.84 2.42
C THR A 288 -2.62 21.76 1.26
N ARG A 289 -3.64 21.41 0.46
CA ARG A 289 -4.07 22.19 -0.70
C ARG A 289 -4.70 23.50 -0.22
N ARG A 290 -4.14 24.63 -0.66
CA ARG A 290 -4.72 25.96 -0.40
C ARG A 290 -5.84 26.23 -1.39
N LEU A 291 -6.91 26.86 -0.90
CA LEU A 291 -8.01 27.33 -1.75
C LEU A 291 -7.52 28.46 -2.67
N MET A 292 -7.95 28.38 -3.93
CA MET A 292 -7.73 29.43 -4.91
C MET A 292 -8.79 30.52 -4.78
N SER A 293 -8.49 31.73 -5.28
CA SER A 293 -9.40 32.89 -5.13
C SER A 293 -10.81 32.66 -5.71
N HIS A 294 -10.94 31.80 -6.72
CA HIS A 294 -12.23 31.47 -7.34
C HIS A 294 -13.02 30.40 -6.57
N GLU A 295 -12.38 29.69 -5.63
CA GLU A 295 -13.00 28.67 -4.78
C GLU A 295 -13.51 29.25 -3.45
N LEU A 296 -13.33 30.56 -3.23
CA LEU A 296 -13.76 31.26 -2.01
C LEU A 296 -15.24 31.65 -2.09
N ILE A 297 -16.12 30.68 -1.83
CA ILE A 297 -17.57 30.84 -1.93
C ILE A 297 -18.15 31.27 -0.56
N PRO A 298 -18.93 32.37 -0.49
CA PRO A 298 -19.64 32.74 0.74
C PRO A 298 -20.54 31.61 1.27
N GLY A 299 -20.55 31.42 2.59
CA GLY A 299 -21.25 30.34 3.28
C GLY A 299 -20.45 29.04 3.40
N GLN A 300 -19.32 28.89 2.70
CA GLN A 300 -18.49 27.70 2.80
C GLN A 300 -17.67 27.69 4.10
N LYS A 301 -17.67 26.55 4.79
CA LYS A 301 -16.82 26.30 5.96
C LYS A 301 -15.42 25.93 5.49
N VAL A 302 -14.40 26.52 6.11
CA VAL A 302 -12.99 26.34 5.77
C VAL A 302 -12.15 26.17 7.04
N ASP A 303 -11.02 25.50 6.91
CA ASP A 303 -10.02 25.42 7.97
C ASP A 303 -9.03 26.58 7.86
N LEU A 304 -8.75 27.22 8.99
CA LEU A 304 -7.75 28.26 9.12
C LEU A 304 -6.42 27.63 9.49
N ILE A 305 -5.39 27.96 8.72
CA ILE A 305 -4.02 27.49 8.93
C ILE A 305 -3.07 28.69 9.12
N PRO A 306 -2.13 28.65 10.09
CA PRO A 306 -1.15 29.72 10.26
C PRO A 306 -0.29 29.92 9.01
N ARG A 307 0.02 31.18 8.67
CA ARG A 307 0.85 31.51 7.49
C ARG A 307 2.30 31.03 7.63
N HIS A 308 2.78 30.89 8.87
CA HIS A 308 4.16 30.51 9.20
C HIS A 308 4.17 29.24 10.07
N GLY A 309 5.06 28.31 9.74
CA GLY A 309 5.19 26.98 10.38
C GLY A 309 5.66 25.92 9.38
N SER A 310 6.08 24.75 9.87
CA SER A 310 6.32 23.58 9.00
C SER A 310 4.99 23.09 8.45
N VAL A 311 4.86 22.99 7.12
CA VAL A 311 3.65 22.46 6.45
C VAL A 311 3.25 21.06 6.96
N ALA A 312 4.20 20.29 7.48
CA ALA A 312 3.94 18.98 8.10
C ALA A 312 3.29 19.09 9.50
N CYS A 313 3.61 20.12 10.28
CA CYS A 313 2.95 20.43 11.56
C CYS A 313 1.60 21.15 11.35
N MET A 314 1.21 21.45 10.12
CA MET A 314 0.00 22.22 9.78
C MET A 314 -1.20 21.36 9.40
N ALA A 315 -1.05 20.02 9.41
CA ALA A 315 -2.17 19.10 9.23
C ALA A 315 -3.13 19.08 10.44
N THR A 316 -2.68 19.57 11.59
CA THR A 316 -3.53 19.78 12.77
C THR A 316 -4.45 20.98 12.61
N TRP A 317 -5.76 20.74 12.67
CA TRP A 317 -6.84 21.74 12.72
C TRP A 317 -6.53 22.86 13.72
N ALA A 318 -6.15 24.05 13.25
CA ALA A 318 -5.92 25.18 14.15
C ALA A 318 -7.23 25.89 14.52
N ALA A 319 -8.11 26.12 13.55
CA ALA A 319 -9.47 26.64 13.75
C ALA A 319 -10.32 26.44 12.49
N SER A 320 -11.65 26.49 12.61
CA SER A 320 -12.56 26.52 11.46
C SER A 320 -13.24 27.88 11.35
N ALA A 321 -13.46 28.37 10.13
CA ALA A 321 -14.17 29.61 9.83
C ALA A 321 -15.22 29.40 8.75
N THR A 322 -16.14 30.34 8.61
CA THR A 322 -17.09 30.39 7.48
C THR A 322 -16.78 31.61 6.65
N ILE A 323 -16.69 31.44 5.32
CA ILE A 323 -16.46 32.55 4.41
C ILE A 323 -17.71 33.44 4.42
N VAL A 324 -17.58 34.68 4.88
CA VAL A 324 -18.70 35.64 4.87
C VAL A 324 -18.74 36.38 3.53
N GLN A 325 -17.59 36.81 3.03
CA GLN A 325 -17.47 37.54 1.76
C GLN A 325 -16.05 37.43 1.22
N SER A 326 -15.90 37.37 -0.11
CA SER A 326 -14.60 37.48 -0.78
C SER A 326 -14.43 38.87 -1.38
N LYS A 327 -13.37 39.59 -0.99
CA LYS A 327 -12.99 40.90 -1.55
C LYS A 327 -11.51 40.92 -1.90
N LYS A 328 -11.15 41.54 -3.03
CA LYS A 328 -9.76 41.86 -3.34
C LYS A 328 -9.30 43.04 -2.48
N CYS A 329 -8.49 42.78 -1.46
CA CYS A 329 -7.76 43.83 -0.74
C CYS A 329 -6.47 44.16 -1.49
N ARG A 330 -6.24 45.44 -1.77
CA ARG A 330 -4.90 45.92 -2.13
C ARG A 330 -4.09 46.08 -0.85
N CYS A 331 -2.83 45.69 -0.87
CA CYS A 331 -1.94 46.03 0.24
C CYS A 331 -1.83 47.55 0.33
N PRO A 332 -1.87 48.13 1.55
CA PRO A 332 -1.64 49.55 1.75
C PRO A 332 -0.32 49.99 1.11
N LEU A 333 -0.30 51.20 0.56
CA LEU A 333 0.90 51.84 0.05
C LEU A 333 2.00 51.84 1.14
N GLY A 334 3.21 51.40 0.80
CA GLY A 334 4.36 51.37 1.71
C GLY A 334 4.63 50.04 2.41
N MET A 335 3.74 49.03 2.32
CA MET A 335 4.05 47.68 2.83
C MET A 335 4.98 46.92 1.88
N VAL A 336 6.25 46.78 2.27
CA VAL A 336 7.25 45.96 1.56
C VAL A 336 7.27 44.57 2.18
N TYR A 337 6.88 43.54 1.41
CA TYR A 337 7.12 42.15 1.82
C TYR A 337 8.56 41.78 1.43
N GLY A 338 9.34 41.28 2.38
CA GLY A 338 10.68 40.77 2.10
C GLY A 338 10.62 39.72 1.00
N LYS A 339 11.20 40.02 -0.16
CA LYS A 339 11.45 39.01 -1.19
C LYS A 339 12.40 37.99 -0.56
N ARG A 340 11.99 36.73 -0.45
CA ARG A 340 12.97 35.65 -0.35
C ARG A 340 13.55 35.50 -1.74
N ASP A 341 14.82 35.86 -1.88
CA ASP A 341 15.57 35.63 -3.10
C ASP A 341 15.46 34.16 -3.49
N THR A 342 14.82 33.89 -4.62
CA THR A 342 14.90 32.61 -5.31
C THR A 342 16.27 32.50 -5.95
N GLN A 343 17.28 32.24 -5.12
CA GLN A 343 18.55 31.68 -5.53
C GLN A 343 18.88 30.50 -4.61
N ARG A 344 18.59 29.29 -5.08
CA ARG A 344 19.46 28.10 -5.03
C ARG A 344 18.73 26.89 -5.59
#